data_AF-A0AAV9X552-F1
#
_entry.id   AF-A0AAV9X552-F1
#
_cell.length_a   1.000
_cell.length_b   1.000
_cell.length_c   1.000
_cell.angle_alpha   90.00
_cell.angle_beta   90.00
_cell.angle_gamma   90.00
#
_symmetry.space_group_name_H-M   'P 1'
#
loop_
_entity.id
_entity.type
_entity.pdbx_description
1 polymer ?
#
loop_
_entity_poly.entity_id
_entity_poly.type
_entity_poly.pdbx_seq_one_letter_code
_entity_poly.pdbx_strand_id
1 'polypeptide(L)'
;MQSFLQHNTNAAEFMCNNAMERFSQEQGAAGKLAPRVRESLGKILYKIGKDLIKRHNLTGGMEWLARALEVIDPQHTGSENFAAELRFGIMQHLVQTSLKTKTSVDLERARDAMEIMTNEWPERLNVHCLGLDIIVARQLGAEAYHAGELDFLESI
;
A
#
# COMPACT_ATOMS: atom_id res chain seq x y z
N MET A 1 -14.25 4.30 22.67
CA MET A 1 -13.14 4.78 21.83
C MET A 1 -13.09 4.10 20.45
N GLN A 2 -13.24 2.77 20.36
CA GLN A 2 -13.31 2.06 19.06
C GLN A 2 -14.46 2.54 18.14
N SER A 3 -15.66 2.83 18.66
CA SER A 3 -16.78 3.22 17.78
C SER A 3 -16.60 4.59 17.11
N PHE A 4 -15.91 5.54 17.75
CA PHE A 4 -15.62 6.85 17.17
C PHE A 4 -14.58 6.75 16.05
N LEU A 5 -13.54 5.93 16.26
CA LEU A 5 -12.55 5.64 15.22
C LEU A 5 -13.19 4.93 14.03
N GLN A 6 -14.04 3.93 14.27
CA GLN A 6 -14.75 3.22 13.21
C GLN A 6 -15.69 4.17 12.43
N HIS A 7 -16.43 5.03 13.13
CA HIS A 7 -17.30 6.01 12.50
C HIS A 7 -16.52 6.98 11.60
N ASN A 8 -15.36 7.47 12.06
CA ASN A 8 -14.52 8.37 11.26
C ASN A 8 -13.90 7.66 10.05
N THR A 9 -13.49 6.39 10.18
CA THR A 9 -12.99 5.61 9.05
C THR A 9 -14.09 5.39 8.01
N ASN A 10 -15.30 5.03 8.45
CA ASN A 10 -16.45 4.85 7.56
C ASN A 10 -16.82 6.16 6.84
N ALA A 11 -16.76 7.30 7.54
CA ALA A 11 -17.01 8.61 6.94
C ALA A 11 -15.93 8.97 5.90
N ALA A 12 -14.65 8.72 6.22
CA ALA A 12 -13.55 8.93 5.29
C ALA A 12 -13.67 8.04 4.05
N GLU A 13 -14.05 6.76 4.23
CA GLU A 13 -14.27 5.82 3.15
C GLU A 13 -15.43 6.24 2.26
N PHE A 14 -16.56 6.64 2.85
CA PHE A 14 -17.71 7.18 2.10
C PHE A 14 -17.31 8.41 1.28
N MET A 15 -16.59 9.37 1.88
CA MET A 15 -16.12 10.55 1.18
C MET A 15 -15.14 10.22 0.05
N CYS A 16 -14.22 9.28 0.27
CA CYS A 16 -13.26 8.83 -0.73
C CYS A 16 -13.97 8.16 -1.91
N ASN A 17 -14.85 7.19 -1.65
CA ASN A 17 -15.59 6.49 -2.69
C ASN A 17 -16.49 7.44 -3.47
N ASN A 18 -17.18 8.36 -2.79
CA ASN A 18 -18.03 9.36 -3.44
C ASN A 18 -17.20 10.32 -4.31
N ALA A 19 -16.03 10.75 -3.84
CA ALA A 19 -15.11 11.56 -4.64
C ALA A 19 -14.63 10.79 -5.87
N MET A 20 -14.17 9.55 -5.71
CA MET A 20 -13.70 8.69 -6.79
C MET A 20 -14.80 8.39 -7.82
N GLU A 21 -16.04 8.12 -7.38
CA GLU A 21 -17.18 7.89 -8.25
C GLU A 21 -17.57 9.15 -9.05
N ARG A 22 -17.57 10.31 -8.40
CA ARG A 22 -17.73 11.59 -9.11
C ARG A 22 -16.61 11.83 -10.12
N PHE A 23 -15.40 11.38 -9.83
CA PHE A 23 -14.27 11.47 -10.77
C PHE A 23 -14.41 10.51 -11.95
N SER A 24 -15.00 9.32 -11.76
CA SER A 24 -15.15 8.31 -12.81
C SER A 24 -16.36 8.55 -13.73
N GLN A 25 -17.45 9.10 -13.20
CA GLN A 25 -18.68 9.38 -13.97
C GLN A 25 -18.53 10.55 -14.94
N GLU A 26 -17.75 11.57 -14.58
CA GLU A 26 -17.35 12.61 -15.52
C GLU A 26 -16.18 12.11 -16.35
N GLN A 27 -16.45 11.52 -17.53
CA GLN A 27 -15.44 11.26 -18.57
C GLN A 27 -14.82 12.60 -19.01
N GLY A 28 -13.86 13.08 -18.21
CA GLY A 28 -13.30 14.42 -18.28
C GLY A 28 -12.87 15.01 -16.94
N ALA A 29 -13.41 14.61 -15.78
CA ALA A 29 -13.04 15.17 -14.46
C ALA A 29 -11.87 14.46 -13.80
N ALA A 30 -11.78 13.13 -13.88
CA ALA A 30 -10.58 12.41 -13.45
C ALA A 30 -9.35 13.00 -14.14
N GLY A 31 -9.38 13.18 -15.47
CA GLY A 31 -8.32 13.85 -16.24
C GLY A 31 -8.11 15.34 -15.95
N LYS A 32 -9.01 16.00 -15.20
CA LYS A 32 -8.94 17.43 -14.83
C LYS A 32 -8.52 17.70 -13.40
N LEU A 33 -8.32 16.68 -12.55
CA LEU A 33 -7.70 16.93 -11.26
C LEU A 33 -6.30 17.49 -11.51
N ALA A 34 -6.10 18.74 -11.10
CA ALA A 34 -4.80 19.39 -11.21
C ALA A 34 -3.76 18.45 -10.60
N PRO A 35 -2.60 18.24 -11.24
CA PRO A 35 -1.66 17.21 -10.81
C PRO A 35 -1.29 17.28 -9.31
N ARG A 36 -1.16 18.51 -8.77
CA ARG A 36 -0.93 18.77 -7.33
C ARG A 36 -2.04 18.23 -6.41
N VAL A 37 -3.28 18.23 -6.86
CA VAL A 37 -4.43 17.68 -6.10
C VAL A 37 -4.33 16.17 -6.05
N ARG A 38 -4.02 15.50 -7.16
CA ARG A 38 -3.79 14.04 -7.18
C ARG A 38 -2.63 13.63 -6.28
N GLU A 39 -1.52 14.35 -6.35
CA GLU A 39 -0.36 14.12 -5.49
C GLU A 39 -0.72 14.27 -4.00
N SER A 40 -1.47 15.32 -3.66
CA SER A 40 -1.90 15.58 -2.29
C SER A 40 -2.87 14.51 -1.79
N LEU A 41 -3.83 14.12 -2.62
CA LEU A 41 -4.77 13.04 -2.31
C LEU A 41 -4.02 11.72 -2.10
N GLY A 42 -3.14 11.33 -3.01
CA GLY A 42 -2.32 10.13 -2.90
C GLY A 42 -1.49 10.10 -1.61
N LYS A 43 -0.88 11.23 -1.21
CA LYS A 43 -0.16 11.36 0.08
C LYS A 43 -1.08 11.12 1.28
N ILE A 44 -2.29 11.68 1.26
CA ILE A 44 -3.26 11.55 2.35
C ILE A 44 -3.74 10.10 2.46
N LEU A 45 -4.12 9.47 1.34
CA LEU A 45 -4.54 8.07 1.28
C LEU A 45 -3.43 7.14 1.81
N TYR A 46 -2.19 7.36 1.35
CA TYR A 46 -1.02 6.62 1.83
C TYR A 46 -0.83 6.78 3.35
N LYS A 47 -0.97 8.00 3.88
CA LYS A 47 -0.86 8.27 5.31
C LYS A 47 -1.94 7.55 6.11
N ILE A 48 -3.19 7.57 5.65
CA ILE A 48 -4.30 6.85 6.29
C ILE A 48 -4.01 5.36 6.34
N GLY A 49 -3.59 4.77 5.21
CA GLY A 49 -3.22 3.35 5.13
C GLY A 49 -2.12 2.99 6.14
N LYS A 50 -1.04 3.78 6.21
CA LYS A 50 0.04 3.58 7.19
C LYS A 50 -0.43 3.69 8.63
N ASP A 51 -1.27 4.66 8.94
CA ASP A 51 -1.77 4.86 10.30
C ASP A 51 -2.72 3.74 10.74
N LEU A 52 -3.48 3.15 9.81
CA LEU A 52 -4.29 1.95 10.07
C LEU A 52 -3.42 0.71 10.32
N ILE A 53 -2.37 0.51 9.51
CA ILE A 53 -1.42 -0.61 9.68
C ILE A 53 -0.75 -0.53 11.06
N LYS A 54 -0.30 0.67 11.47
CA LYS A 54 0.28 0.90 12.81
C LYS A 54 -0.68 0.58 13.95
N ARG A 55 -1.99 0.63 13.70
CA ARG A 55 -3.05 0.29 14.68
C ARG A 55 -3.52 -1.16 14.54
N HIS A 56 -2.75 -2.01 13.86
CA HIS A 56 -3.05 -3.42 13.58
C HIS A 56 -4.31 -3.66 12.73
N ASN A 57 -4.88 -2.62 12.10
CA ASN A 57 -5.91 -2.80 11.09
C ASN A 57 -5.24 -3.02 9.73
N LEU A 58 -4.70 -4.23 9.53
CA LEU A 58 -3.92 -4.58 8.34
C LEU A 58 -4.77 -4.54 7.07
N THR A 59 -5.95 -5.15 7.10
CA THR A 59 -6.88 -5.20 5.95
C THR A 59 -7.30 -3.80 5.51
N GLY A 60 -7.81 -2.98 6.43
CA GLY A 60 -8.18 -1.61 6.11
C GLY A 60 -6.97 -0.80 5.63
N GLY A 61 -5.81 -1.00 6.28
CA GLY A 61 -4.55 -0.44 5.83
C GLY A 61 -4.25 -0.71 4.35
N MET A 62 -4.28 -1.99 3.95
CA MET A 62 -4.03 -2.40 2.56
C MET A 62 -5.04 -1.81 1.58
N GLU A 63 -6.32 -1.70 1.95
CA GLU A 63 -7.35 -1.09 1.08
C GLU A 63 -7.08 0.40 0.82
N TRP A 64 -6.64 1.15 1.84
CA TRP A 64 -6.28 2.57 1.67
C TRP A 64 -4.98 2.74 0.88
N LEU A 65 -4.04 1.80 1.00
CA LEU A 65 -2.84 1.77 0.16
C LEU A 65 -3.18 1.49 -1.32
N ALA A 66 -4.07 0.53 -1.59
CA ALA A 66 -4.53 0.24 -2.95
C ALA A 66 -5.19 1.46 -3.60
N ARG A 67 -6.08 2.15 -2.86
CA ARG A 67 -6.69 3.42 -3.31
C ARG A 67 -5.65 4.50 -3.61
N ALA A 68 -4.57 4.56 -2.84
CA ALA A 68 -3.48 5.51 -3.09
C ALA A 68 -2.77 5.23 -4.43
N LEU A 69 -2.60 3.96 -4.82
CA LEU A 69 -2.02 3.60 -6.13
C LEU A 69 -2.92 4.00 -7.30
N GLU A 70 -4.23 3.85 -7.17
CA GLU A 70 -5.18 4.24 -8.23
C GLU A 70 -5.12 5.74 -8.55
N VAL A 71 -4.81 6.58 -7.55
CA VAL A 71 -4.73 8.03 -7.71
C VAL A 71 -3.38 8.48 -8.27
N ILE A 72 -2.29 7.77 -7.94
CA ILE A 72 -0.93 8.11 -8.36
C ILE A 72 -0.60 7.35 -9.64
N ASP A 73 -1.14 7.90 -10.73
CA ASP A 73 -0.74 7.55 -12.08
C ASP A 73 0.37 8.52 -12.54
N PRO A 74 1.56 8.01 -12.93
CA PRO A 74 2.64 8.83 -13.47
C PRO A 74 2.19 9.76 -14.60
N GLN A 75 1.24 9.34 -15.45
CA GLN A 75 0.74 10.12 -16.59
C GLN A 75 -0.02 11.40 -16.19
N HIS A 76 -0.45 11.50 -14.93
CA HIS A 76 -1.34 12.54 -14.46
C HIS A 76 -0.81 13.31 -13.23
N THR A 77 0.43 13.01 -12.83
CA THR A 77 1.12 13.70 -11.73
C THR A 77 2.02 14.81 -12.26
N GLY A 78 2.35 15.80 -11.42
CA GLY A 78 3.10 16.98 -11.85
C GLY A 78 4.61 16.72 -11.90
N SER A 79 5.07 15.67 -11.21
CA SER A 79 6.44 15.22 -11.21
C SER A 79 6.50 13.69 -11.25
N GLU A 80 7.10 13.16 -12.32
CA GLU A 80 7.31 11.72 -12.50
C GLU A 80 8.13 11.12 -11.35
N ASN A 81 9.21 11.79 -10.93
CA ASN A 81 10.03 11.35 -9.81
C ASN A 81 9.23 11.26 -8.50
N PHE A 82 8.39 12.26 -8.23
CA PHE A 82 7.54 12.24 -7.05
C PHE A 82 6.55 11.06 -7.10
N ALA A 83 5.93 10.83 -8.25
CA ALA A 83 5.00 9.73 -8.44
C ALA A 83 5.67 8.37 -8.27
N ALA A 84 6.88 8.21 -8.84
CA ALA A 84 7.67 6.99 -8.71
C ALA A 84 8.01 6.69 -7.25
N GLU A 85 8.52 7.67 -6.49
CA GLU A 85 8.86 7.47 -5.08
C GLU A 85 7.64 7.14 -4.21
N LEU A 86 6.51 7.81 -4.46
CA LEU A 86 5.31 7.55 -3.67
C LEU A 86 4.69 6.19 -4.03
N ARG A 87 4.64 5.82 -5.32
CA ARG A 87 4.23 4.46 -5.75
C ARG A 87 5.11 3.39 -5.12
N PHE A 88 6.42 3.59 -5.16
CA PHE A 88 7.37 2.69 -4.52
C PHE A 88 7.09 2.52 -3.02
N GLY A 89 6.93 3.62 -2.29
CA GLY A 89 6.64 3.59 -0.86
C GLY A 89 5.31 2.89 -0.53
N ILE A 90 4.28 3.08 -1.36
CA ILE A 90 2.99 2.41 -1.22
C ILE A 90 3.13 0.90 -1.47
N MET A 91 3.77 0.49 -2.59
CA MET A 91 3.98 -0.92 -2.91
C MET A 91 4.82 -1.64 -1.86
N GLN A 92 5.87 -0.98 -1.36
CA GLN A 92 6.67 -1.50 -0.25
C GLN A 92 5.80 -1.80 0.98
N HIS A 93 4.92 -0.87 1.38
CA HIS A 93 4.04 -1.10 2.54
C HIS A 93 2.98 -2.17 2.25
N LEU A 94 2.50 -2.30 1.01
CA LEU A 94 1.59 -3.37 0.62
C LEU A 94 2.26 -4.73 0.82
N VAL A 95 3.43 -4.96 0.23
CA VAL A 95 4.19 -6.21 0.37
C VAL A 95 4.44 -6.54 1.84
N GLN A 96 4.95 -5.58 2.61
CA GLN A 96 5.24 -5.77 4.03
C GLN A 96 3.98 -6.08 4.86
N THR A 97 2.85 -5.48 4.52
CA THR A 97 1.59 -5.72 5.23
C THR A 97 0.99 -7.07 4.86
N SER A 98 1.07 -7.43 3.58
CA SER A 98 0.63 -8.73 3.08
C SER A 98 1.42 -9.89 3.68
N LEU A 99 2.73 -9.72 3.92
CA LEU A 99 3.54 -10.69 4.66
C LEU A 99 3.04 -10.89 6.10
N LYS A 100 2.44 -9.85 6.72
CA LYS A 100 1.94 -9.87 8.11
C LYS A 100 0.55 -10.49 8.28
N THR A 101 -0.29 -10.52 7.25
CA THR A 101 -1.66 -11.05 7.37
C THR A 101 -1.71 -12.58 7.35
N LYS A 102 -0.61 -13.26 6.98
CA LYS A 102 -0.45 -14.71 6.98
C LYS A 102 -1.47 -15.48 6.12
N THR A 103 -2.15 -14.81 5.19
CA THR A 103 -3.11 -15.44 4.27
C THR A 103 -2.45 -15.75 2.93
N SER A 104 -2.83 -16.86 2.30
CA SER A 104 -2.32 -17.22 0.96
C SER A 104 -2.70 -16.17 -0.10
N VAL A 105 -3.89 -15.58 0.02
CA VAL A 105 -4.38 -14.51 -0.87
C VAL A 105 -3.50 -13.27 -0.78
N ASP A 106 -3.10 -12.87 0.43
CA ASP A 106 -2.25 -11.70 0.60
C ASP A 106 -0.81 -12.00 0.19
N LEU A 107 -0.30 -13.21 0.42
CA LEU A 107 1.02 -13.61 -0.11
C LEU A 107 1.06 -13.57 -1.64
N GLU A 108 -0.05 -13.91 -2.30
CA GLU A 108 -0.20 -13.77 -3.76
C GLU A 108 -0.08 -12.30 -4.17
N ARG A 109 -0.83 -11.41 -3.50
CA ARG A 109 -0.77 -9.95 -3.73
C ARG A 109 0.63 -9.39 -3.49
N ALA A 110 1.33 -9.88 -2.47
CA ALA A 110 2.70 -9.50 -2.17
C ALA A 110 3.63 -9.87 -3.34
N ARG A 111 3.45 -11.06 -3.92
CA ARG A 111 4.24 -11.49 -5.08
C ARG A 111 3.94 -10.62 -6.31
N ASP A 112 2.67 -10.36 -6.61
CA ASP A 112 2.29 -9.54 -7.77
C ASP A 112 2.87 -8.12 -7.65
N ALA A 113 2.80 -7.52 -6.46
CA ALA A 113 3.43 -6.23 -6.18
C ALA A 113 4.97 -6.30 -6.33
N MET A 114 5.59 -7.40 -5.88
CA MET A 114 7.04 -7.59 -6.04
C MET A 114 7.50 -7.75 -7.48
N GLU A 115 6.69 -8.36 -8.35
CA GLU A 115 6.99 -8.45 -9.78
C GLU A 115 7.09 -7.05 -10.38
N ILE A 116 6.12 -6.19 -10.07
CA ILE A 116 6.14 -4.78 -10.49
C ILE A 116 7.37 -4.07 -9.92
N MET A 117 7.64 -4.22 -8.62
CA MET A 117 8.76 -3.54 -7.97
C MET A 117 10.12 -3.97 -8.52
N THR A 118 10.27 -5.25 -8.88
CA THR A 118 11.51 -5.79 -9.46
C THR A 118 11.73 -5.26 -10.89
N ASN A 119 10.66 -5.05 -11.64
CA ASN A 119 10.73 -4.50 -12.99
C ASN A 119 10.98 -2.98 -12.99
N GLU A 120 10.31 -2.25 -12.11
CA GLU A 120 10.36 -0.78 -12.08
C GLU A 120 11.56 -0.22 -11.28
N TRP A 121 12.02 -0.92 -10.24
CA TRP A 121 13.10 -0.46 -9.36
C TRP A 121 14.13 -1.57 -9.04
N PRO A 122 14.70 -2.25 -10.07
CA PRO A 122 15.61 -3.38 -9.88
C PRO A 122 16.89 -3.04 -9.10
N GLU A 123 17.29 -1.77 -9.08
CA GLU A 123 18.50 -1.30 -8.40
C GLU A 123 18.33 -1.11 -6.88
N ARG A 124 17.09 -1.11 -6.38
CA ARG A 124 16.82 -0.80 -4.97
C ARG A 124 17.01 -2.04 -4.10
N LEU A 125 17.99 -1.97 -3.19
CA LEU A 125 18.33 -3.07 -2.28
C LEU A 125 17.12 -3.63 -1.51
N ASN A 126 16.22 -2.77 -1.04
CA ASN A 126 15.07 -3.20 -0.27
C ASN A 126 14.03 -3.99 -1.09
N VAL A 127 14.01 -3.86 -2.43
CA VAL A 127 13.22 -4.75 -3.31
C VAL A 127 13.74 -6.18 -3.18
N HIS A 128 15.06 -6.35 -3.27
CA HIS A 128 15.69 -7.67 -3.13
C HIS A 128 15.48 -8.27 -1.73
N CYS A 129 15.58 -7.45 -0.67
CA CYS A 129 15.27 -7.89 0.69
C CYS A 129 13.83 -8.41 0.82
N LEU A 130 12.84 -7.66 0.31
CA LEU A 130 11.44 -8.09 0.33
C LEU A 130 11.19 -9.34 -0.51
N GLY A 131 11.92 -9.50 -1.62
CA GLY A 131 11.88 -10.72 -2.43
C GLY A 131 12.31 -11.95 -1.63
N LEU A 132 13.40 -11.82 -0.84
CA LEU A 132 13.84 -12.88 0.07
C LEU A 132 12.80 -13.16 1.14
N ASP A 133 12.21 -12.13 1.75
CA ASP A 133 11.16 -12.27 2.77
C ASP A 133 9.98 -13.10 2.25
N ILE A 134 9.52 -12.84 1.02
CA ILE A 134 8.44 -13.63 0.39
C ILE A 134 8.85 -15.07 0.14
N ILE A 135 10.07 -15.32 -0.34
CA ILE A 135 10.56 -16.69 -0.56
C ILE A 135 10.57 -17.46 0.75
N VAL A 136 11.12 -16.87 1.81
CA VAL A 136 11.19 -17.49 3.14
C VAL A 136 9.78 -17.70 3.70
N ALA A 137 8.90 -16.70 3.64
CA ALA A 137 7.52 -16.81 4.11
C ALA A 137 6.73 -17.93 3.41
N ARG A 138 6.98 -18.16 2.12
CA ARG A 138 6.34 -19.25 1.36
C ARG A 138 6.92 -20.62 1.70
N GLN A 139 8.22 -20.72 1.94
CA GLN A 139 8.88 -21.99 2.24
C GLN A 139 8.62 -22.46 3.68
N LEU A 140 8.68 -21.55 4.65
CA LEU A 140 8.44 -21.85 6.07
C LEU A 140 6.96 -21.92 6.42
N GLY A 141 6.10 -21.30 5.61
CA GLY A 141 4.75 -20.93 6.03
C GLY A 141 4.79 -19.68 6.90
N ALA A 142 3.73 -18.87 6.81
CA ALA A 142 3.72 -17.54 7.40
C ALA A 142 3.94 -17.56 8.93
N GLU A 143 3.45 -18.56 9.65
CA GLU A 143 3.63 -18.66 11.10
C GLU A 143 5.09 -18.85 11.53
N ALA A 144 5.85 -19.70 10.84
CA ALA A 144 7.25 -19.97 11.17
C ALA A 144 8.19 -18.83 10.72
N TYR A 145 7.85 -18.12 9.64
CA TYR A 145 8.58 -16.90 9.24
C TYR A 145 8.53 -15.82 10.34
N HIS A 146 7.33 -15.53 10.86
CA HIS A 146 7.15 -14.54 11.91
C HIS A 146 7.81 -14.94 13.25
N ALA A 147 7.93 -16.24 13.54
CA ALA A 147 8.66 -16.73 14.70
C ALA A 147 10.18 -16.51 14.56
N GLY A 148 10.74 -16.80 13.38
CA GLY A 148 12.17 -16.58 13.11
C GLY A 148 12.59 -15.12 13.04
N GLU A 149 11.69 -14.22 12.62
CA GLU A 149 11.96 -12.77 12.61
C GLU A 149 12.11 -12.21 14.04
N LEU A 150 11.31 -12.72 14.99
CA LEU A 150 11.40 -12.38 16.42
C LEU A 150 12.70 -12.90 17.04
N ASP A 151 13.06 -14.16 16.79
CA ASP A 151 14.30 -14.75 17.29
C ASP A 151 15.54 -13.99 16.78
N PHE A 152 15.55 -13.56 15.51
CA PHE A 152 16.64 -12.77 14.95
C PHE A 152 16.77 -11.39 15.61
N LEU A 153 15.64 -10.70 15.88
CA LEU A 153 15.64 -9.39 16.53
C LEU A 153 16.00 -9.45 18.02
N GLU A 154 15.74 -10.57 18.70
CA GLU A 154 16.18 -10.80 20.09
C GLU A 154 17.66 -11.20 20.19
N SER A 155 18.28 -11.57 19.07
CA SER A 155 19.67 -12.03 18.99
C SER A 155 20.70 -10.91 18.74
N ILE A 156 20.26 -9.66 18.54
CA ILE A 156 21.10 -8.49 18.22
C ILE A 156 20.94 -7.43 19.30
#